data_AF-A0AAE0MXL5-F1
#
_entry.id   AF-A0AAE0MXL5-F1
#
_cell.length_a   1.000
_cell.length_b   1.000
_cell.length_c   1.000
_cell.angle_alpha   90.00
_cell.angle_beta   90.00
_cell.angle_gamma   90.00
#
_symmetry.space_group_name_H-M   'P 1'
#
loop_
_entity.id
_entity.type
_entity.pdbx_description
1 polymer ?
#
loop_
_entity_poly.entity_id
_entity_poly.type
_entity_poly.pdbx_seq_one_letter_code
_entity_poly.pdbx_strand_id
1 'polypeptide(L)'
;MGYEDIFSLQGTPRQPYINFYKDWRPGVSLAFQARVLVLFHIASGVSRTALRMEQRRLRYSSVMGTPAFMFYNAIVMALEDEGLYRG
;
A
#
# COMPACT_ATOMS: atom_id res chain seq x y z
N MET A 1 7.10 12.44 39.64
CA MET A 1 6.43 13.04 38.48
C MET A 1 7.50 13.44 37.48
N GLY A 2 7.88 12.50 36.62
CA GLY A 2 8.82 12.74 35.53
C GLY A 2 8.03 12.90 34.24
N TYR A 3 8.36 13.93 33.47
CA TYR A 3 7.85 14.13 32.11
C TYR A 3 8.45 13.03 31.22
N GLU A 4 7.84 11.84 31.20
CA GLU A 4 8.17 10.84 30.19
C GLU A 4 7.53 11.26 28.86
N ASP A 5 8.36 11.85 28.00
CA ASP A 5 8.33 11.76 26.55
C ASP A 5 6.95 11.78 25.84
N ILE A 6 6.31 12.95 25.89
CA ILE A 6 5.20 13.33 25.00
C ILE A 6 5.69 13.46 23.53
N PHE A 7 7.00 13.28 23.26
CA PHE A 7 7.60 13.31 21.92
C PHE A 7 7.71 11.94 21.22
N SER A 8 7.17 10.86 21.78
CA SER A 8 7.20 9.53 21.14
C SER A 8 6.20 9.33 19.97
N LEU A 9 5.47 10.37 19.54
CA LEU A 9 4.58 10.32 18.37
C LEU A 9 5.09 11.11 17.15
N GLN A 10 6.37 11.49 17.12
CA GLN A 10 7.01 11.90 15.88
C GLN A 10 7.46 10.66 15.08
N GLY A 11 6.65 10.28 14.10
CA GLY A 11 7.14 9.59 12.93
C GLY A 11 6.98 8.07 12.89
N THR A 12 5.86 7.51 13.34
CA THR A 12 5.44 6.26 12.69
C THR A 12 5.08 6.62 11.25
N PRO A 13 5.84 6.19 10.23
CA PRO A 13 5.43 6.40 8.86
C PRO A 13 4.02 5.79 8.75
N ARG A 14 3.04 6.57 8.25
CA ARG A 14 1.71 6.06 7.97
C ARG A 14 1.90 4.84 7.07
N GLN A 15 1.83 3.64 7.65
CA GLN A 15 2.01 2.43 6.89
C GLN A 15 0.84 2.37 5.92
N PRO A 16 1.09 2.30 4.60
CA PRO A 16 0.03 2.09 3.65
C PRO A 16 -0.49 0.68 3.93
N TYR A 17 -1.71 0.54 4.42
CA TYR A 17 -2.31 -0.75 4.69
C TYR A 17 -3.46 -0.96 3.72
N ILE A 18 -3.20 -1.76 2.70
CA ILE A 18 -4.16 -2.08 1.66
C ILE A 18 -4.85 -3.41 2.02
N ASN A 19 -6.17 -3.40 2.02
CA ASN A 19 -7.01 -4.51 2.42
C ASN A 19 -8.10 -4.76 1.37
N PHE A 20 -8.11 -5.94 0.78
CA PHE A 20 -9.06 -6.32 -0.26
C PHE A 20 -10.51 -6.02 0.12
N TYR A 21 -10.96 -6.37 1.33
CA TYR A 21 -12.35 -6.20 1.73
C TYR A 21 -12.77 -4.74 1.95
N LYS A 22 -11.81 -3.83 2.14
CA LYS A 22 -12.08 -2.40 2.34
C LYS A 22 -11.91 -1.59 1.06
N ASP A 23 -10.90 -1.95 0.27
CA ASP A 23 -10.42 -1.12 -0.82
C ASP A 23 -10.89 -1.60 -2.20
N TRP A 24 -11.27 -2.88 -2.33
CA TRP A 24 -11.78 -3.41 -3.59
C TRP A 24 -13.23 -3.02 -3.82
N ARG A 25 -13.51 -2.51 -5.01
CA ARG A 25 -14.85 -2.25 -5.53
C ARG A 25 -15.14 -3.13 -6.75
N PRO A 26 -16.17 -3.99 -6.68
CA PRO A 26 -16.60 -4.75 -7.85
C PRO A 26 -17.13 -3.79 -8.94
N GLY A 27 -16.96 -4.18 -10.21
CA GLY A 27 -17.41 -3.39 -11.36
C GLY A 27 -16.49 -2.24 -11.79
N VAL A 28 -15.40 -1.97 -11.05
CA VAL A 28 -14.37 -1.01 -11.44
C VAL A 28 -13.11 -1.75 -11.90
N SER A 29 -12.43 -1.25 -12.93
CA SER A 29 -11.17 -1.84 -13.42
C SER A 29 -10.14 -2.01 -12.30
N LEU A 30 -9.56 -3.21 -12.17
CA LEU A 30 -8.53 -3.51 -11.16
C LEU A 30 -7.31 -2.59 -11.32
N ALA A 31 -6.86 -2.36 -12.55
CA ALA A 31 -5.72 -1.49 -12.83
C ALA A 31 -5.99 -0.04 -12.41
N PHE A 32 -7.20 0.45 -12.66
CA PHE A 32 -7.60 1.81 -12.25
C PHE A 32 -7.64 1.94 -10.73
N GLN A 33 -8.29 1.01 -10.03
CA GLN A 33 -8.37 1.01 -8.56
C GLN A 33 -6.99 0.94 -7.91
N ALA A 34 -6.15 0.03 -8.39
CA ALA A 34 -4.77 -0.12 -7.93
C ALA A 34 -3.98 1.18 -8.06
N ARG A 35 -4.02 1.82 -9.24
CA ARG A 35 -3.31 3.07 -9.48
C ARG A 35 -3.81 4.21 -8.59
N VAL A 36 -5.13 4.37 -8.44
CA VAL A 36 -5.71 5.39 -7.57
C VAL A 36 -5.29 5.21 -6.11
N LEU A 37 -5.30 3.98 -5.60
CA LEU A 37 -4.87 3.68 -4.22
C LEU A 37 -3.38 3.98 -4.01
N VAL A 38 -2.53 3.61 -4.96
CA VAL A 38 -1.09 3.89 -4.89
C VAL A 38 -0.84 5.39 -4.92
N LEU A 39 -1.44 6.11 -5.86
CA LEU A 39 -1.33 7.58 -5.96
C LEU A 39 -1.85 8.26 -4.70
N PHE A 40 -2.95 7.79 -4.13
CA PHE A 40 -3.49 8.31 -2.87
C PHE A 40 -2.47 8.17 -1.73
N HIS A 41 -1.81 7.02 -1.59
CA HIS A 41 -0.79 6.83 -0.55
C HIS A 41 0.45 7.70 -0.79
N ILE A 42 0.91 7.81 -2.04
CA ILE A 42 2.03 8.70 -2.40
C ILE A 42 1.69 10.16 -2.06
N ALA A 43 0.52 10.64 -2.49
CA ALA A 43 0.04 11.99 -2.21
C ALA A 43 -0.16 12.25 -0.70
N SER A 44 -0.50 11.20 0.06
CA SER A 44 -0.63 11.26 1.53
C SER A 44 0.72 11.29 2.27
N GLY A 45 1.84 11.36 1.55
CA GLY A 45 3.18 11.45 2.12
C GLY A 45 3.73 10.12 2.66
N VAL A 46 3.17 8.98 2.22
CA VAL A 46 3.70 7.67 2.60
C VAL A 46 5.10 7.48 2.01
N SER A 47 6.06 7.08 2.83
CA SER A 47 7.44 6.91 2.38
C SER A 47 7.56 5.74 1.39
N ARG A 48 8.52 5.85 0.46
CA ARG A 48 8.84 4.77 -0.49
C ARG A 48 9.19 3.46 0.21
N THR A 49 9.89 3.53 1.35
CA THR A 49 10.23 2.36 2.16
C THR A 49 8.98 1.67 2.68
N ALA A 50 7.98 2.43 3.16
CA ALA A 50 6.73 1.86 3.64
C ALA A 50 5.91 1.24 2.50
N LEU A 51 5.87 1.88 1.33
CA LEU A 51 5.24 1.32 0.12
C LEU A 51 5.91 0.00 -0.33
N ARG A 52 7.25 -0.09 -0.26
CA ARG A 52 7.98 -1.33 -0.56
C ARG A 52 7.70 -2.44 0.45
N MET A 53 7.61 -2.11 1.74
CA MET A 53 7.23 -3.09 2.77
C MET A 53 5.82 -3.63 2.52
N GLU A 54 4.90 -2.74 2.18
CA GLU A 54 3.53 -3.11 1.86
C GLU A 54 3.44 -3.98 0.60
N GLN A 55 4.17 -3.62 -0.45
CA GLN A 55 4.28 -4.43 -1.67
C GLN A 55 4.74 -5.87 -1.35
N ARG A 56 5.77 -6.03 -0.51
CA ARG A 56 6.24 -7.34 -0.07
C ARG A 56 5.15 -8.08 0.69
N ARG A 57 4.47 -7.42 1.63
CA ARG A 57 3.35 -8.02 2.38
C ARG A 57 2.27 -8.54 1.44
N LEU A 58 1.85 -7.74 0.47
CA LEU A 58 0.80 -8.10 -0.49
C LEU A 58 1.18 -9.32 -1.34
N ARG A 59 2.45 -9.42 -1.77
CA ARG A 59 2.98 -10.59 -2.48
C ARG A 59 2.86 -11.89 -1.67
N TYR A 60 3.01 -11.84 -0.35
CA TYR A 60 2.88 -13.02 0.53
C TYR A 60 1.45 -13.27 1.03
N SER A 61 0.54 -12.29 0.91
CA SER A 61 -0.76 -12.33 1.60
C SER A 61 -1.90 -12.96 0.80
N SER A 62 -1.69 -13.39 -0.46
CA SER A 62 -2.79 -13.90 -1.30
C SER A 62 -2.57 -15.30 -1.85
N VAL A 63 -3.68 -16.04 -1.90
CA VAL A 63 -3.77 -17.38 -2.49
C VAL A 63 -4.08 -17.25 -3.97
N MET A 64 -3.29 -17.92 -4.82
CA MET A 64 -3.51 -17.95 -6.28
C MET A 64 -4.95 -18.35 -6.64
N GLY A 65 -5.49 -17.72 -7.68
CA GLY A 65 -6.84 -17.98 -8.18
C GLY A 65 -7.97 -17.27 -7.43
N THR A 66 -7.67 -16.46 -6.42
CA THR A 66 -8.68 -15.65 -5.72
C THR A 66 -8.82 -14.23 -6.29
N PRO A 67 -9.99 -13.58 -6.17
CA PRO A 67 -10.13 -12.16 -6.48
C PRO A 67 -9.14 -11.26 -5.72
N ALA A 68 -8.85 -11.61 -4.47
CA ALA A 68 -7.86 -10.91 -3.65
C ALA A 68 -6.45 -10.99 -4.27
N PHE A 69 -6.06 -12.13 -4.83
CA PHE A 69 -4.79 -12.28 -5.55
C PHE A 69 -4.71 -11.37 -6.78
N MET A 70 -5.77 -11.32 -7.60
CA MET A 70 -5.80 -10.44 -8.77
C MET A 70 -5.71 -8.96 -8.37
N PHE A 71 -6.42 -8.56 -7.33
CA PHE A 71 -6.39 -7.20 -6.79
C PHE A 71 -5.01 -6.81 -6.23
N TYR A 72 -4.42 -7.66 -5.38
CA TYR A 72 -3.09 -7.39 -4.82
C TYR A 72 -2.01 -7.39 -5.89
N ASN A 73 -2.08 -8.26 -6.90
CA ASN A 73 -1.15 -8.19 -8.03
C ASN A 73 -1.28 -6.88 -8.81
N ALA A 74 -2.49 -6.40 -9.06
CA ALA A 74 -2.68 -5.11 -9.72
C ALA A 74 -2.04 -3.95 -8.93
N ILE A 75 -2.17 -3.96 -7.60
CA ILE A 75 -1.52 -2.99 -6.71
C ILE A 75 0.01 -3.11 -6.75
N VAL A 76 0.53 -4.34 -6.68
CA VAL A 76 1.97 -4.60 -6.75
C VAL A 76 2.54 -4.06 -8.06
N MET A 77 1.89 -4.32 -9.19
CA MET A 77 2.29 -3.79 -10.50
C MET A 77 2.20 -2.25 -10.55
N ALA A 78 1.15 -1.65 -9.98
CA ALA A 78 1.03 -0.19 -9.90
C ALA A 78 2.13 0.43 -9.02
N LEU A 79 2.52 -0.23 -7.92
CA LEU A 79 3.64 0.19 -7.08
C LEU A 79 4.99 0.07 -7.80
N GLU A 80 5.14 -0.86 -8.75
CA GLU A 80 6.35 -0.99 -9.58
C GLU A 80 6.43 0.12 -10.62
N ASP A 81 5.29 0.46 -11.23
CA ASP A 81 5.17 1.54 -12.22
C ASP A 81 5.43 2.91 -11.58
N GLU A 82 4.75 3.22 -10.47
CA GLU A 82 4.90 4.48 -9.73
C GLU A 82 6.21 4.52 -8.90
N GLY A 83 6.81 3.36 -8.65
CA GLY A 83 8.02 3.16 -7.83
C GLY A 83 9.35 3.47 -8.51
N LEU A 84 9.35 3.98 -9.74
CA LEU A 84 10.53 4.34 -10.54
C LEU A 84 11.45 3.14 -10.85
N TYR A 85 11.44 2.68 -12.10
CA TYR A 85 12.47 1.85 -12.73
C TYR A 85 13.88 2.50 -12.81
N ARG A 86 14.30 3.28 -11.80
CA ARG A 86 15.68 3.79 -11.65
C ARG A 86 16.10 3.81 -10.17
N GLY A 87 16.77 2.73 -9.79
CA GLY A 87 17.81 2.67 -8.76
C GLY A 87 18.96 1.87 -9.34
#